data_AF-A0A2S1KU44-F1
#
_entry.id   AF-A0A2S1KU44-F1
#
_cell.length_a   1.000
_cell.length_b   1.000
_cell.length_c   1.000
_cell.angle_alpha   90.00
_cell.angle_beta   90.00
_cell.angle_gamma   90.00
#
_symmetry.space_group_name_H-M   'P 1'
#
loop_
_entity.id
_entity.type
_entity.pdbx_description
1 polymer ?
#
loop_
_entity_poly.entity_id
_entity_poly.type
_entity_poly.pdbx_seq_one_letter_code
_entity_poly.pdbx_strand_id
1 'polypeptide(L)'
;MSDLGAWMFIIGIFVMMVAVIVLIVAAIKKANRLKLSSIYTVAGAAAIVIIGIIFMMVSPVKSNESGSNQSIYTAKKSAAEKSESAAKASSKAASEKSASIKGSSEAASIESASASSELAKSESQKASQAQEAQINSQNISYGMLIKSDDNKGKAYIVSGSVLQAQSDSGMEMLLVDATGNGDYVEVIVNGKTNAVEDSTITAQGVLGKRDTYDTQAGGSNTVPTLYVDDSANVTVQ
;
A
#
# COMPACT_ATOMS: atom_id res chain seq x y z
N MET A 1 46.31 9.40 -36.22
CA MET A 1 46.32 8.66 -34.95
C MET A 1 46.24 7.19 -35.31
N SER A 2 47.30 6.44 -35.04
CA SER A 2 47.48 5.06 -35.51
C SER A 2 46.48 4.12 -34.86
N ASP A 3 45.93 3.17 -35.63
CA ASP A 3 45.02 2.11 -35.14
C ASP A 3 45.60 1.38 -33.92
N LEU A 4 46.94 1.30 -33.83
CA LEU A 4 47.66 0.75 -32.69
C LEU A 4 47.30 1.41 -31.35
N GLY A 5 47.02 2.72 -31.33
CA GLY A 5 46.61 3.44 -30.13
C GLY A 5 45.21 3.04 -29.65
N ALA A 6 44.28 2.80 -30.58
CA ALA A 6 42.92 2.35 -30.25
C ALA A 6 42.92 0.91 -29.71
N TRP A 7 43.73 0.02 -30.29
CA TRP A 7 43.88 -1.35 -29.80
C TRP A 7 44.51 -1.41 -28.40
N MET A 8 45.51 -0.58 -28.11
CA MET A 8 46.10 -0.49 -26.78
C MET A 8 45.10 0.03 -25.73
N PHE A 9 44.21 0.93 -26.13
CA PHE A 9 43.15 1.43 -25.25
C PHE A 9 42.11 0.35 -24.90
N ILE A 10 41.68 -0.44 -25.88
CA ILE A 10 40.73 -1.54 -25.68
C ILE A 10 41.32 -2.64 -24.78
N ILE A 11 42.59 -2.99 -25.00
CA ILE A 11 43.31 -3.95 -24.14
C ILE A 11 43.42 -3.40 -22.71
N GLY A 12 43.70 -2.11 -22.55
CA GLY A 12 43.74 -1.44 -21.26
C GLY A 12 42.43 -1.54 -20.48
N ILE A 13 41.28 -1.34 -21.15
CA ILE A 13 39.95 -1.48 -20.53
C ILE A 13 39.71 -2.92 -20.07
N PHE A 14 40.08 -3.92 -20.88
CA PHE A 14 39.94 -5.33 -20.51
C PHE A 14 40.77 -5.70 -19.29
N VAL A 15 42.03 -5.25 -19.23
CA VAL A 15 42.91 -5.48 -18.07
C VAL A 15 42.35 -4.81 -16.81
N MET A 16 41.82 -3.60 -16.93
CA MET A 16 41.16 -2.90 -15.82
C MET A 16 39.92 -3.65 -15.32
N MET A 17 39.07 -4.15 -16.23
CA MET A 17 37.88 -4.94 -15.88
C MET A 17 38.24 -6.20 -15.08
N VAL A 18 39.26 -6.94 -15.53
CA VAL A 18 39.74 -8.14 -14.84
C VAL A 18 40.28 -7.81 -13.45
N ALA A 19 41.03 -6.71 -13.31
CA ALA A 19 41.55 -6.26 -12.02
C ALA A 19 40.42 -5.89 -11.04
N VAL A 20 39.35 -5.26 -11.52
CA VAL A 20 38.16 -4.93 -10.71
C VAL A 20 37.44 -6.20 -10.25
N ILE A 21 37.25 -7.20 -11.13
CA ILE A 21 36.62 -8.47 -10.77
C ILE A 21 37.43 -9.19 -9.69
N VAL A 22 38.76 -9.25 -9.82
CA VAL A 22 39.64 -9.87 -8.82
C VAL A 22 39.54 -9.15 -7.47
N LEU A 23 39.46 -7.82 -7.48
CA LEU A 23 39.26 -7.00 -6.27
C LEU A 23 37.92 -7.29 -5.59
N ILE A 24 36.84 -7.42 -6.35
CA ILE A 24 35.50 -7.76 -5.84
C ILE A 24 35.51 -9.15 -5.21
N VAL A 25 36.07 -10.15 -5.90
CA VAL A 25 36.17 -11.53 -5.39
C VAL A 25 37.03 -11.59 -4.12
N ALA A 26 38.14 -10.85 -4.07
CA ALA A 26 38.99 -10.76 -2.88
C ALA A 26 38.27 -10.07 -1.71
N ALA A 27 37.47 -9.03 -1.96
CA ALA A 27 36.66 -8.36 -0.96
C ALA A 27 35.57 -9.28 -0.39
N ILE A 28 34.86 -10.03 -1.24
CA ILE A 28 33.84 -11.00 -0.83
C ILE A 28 34.48 -12.15 -0.01
N LYS A 29 35.60 -12.69 -0.48
CA LYS A 29 36.31 -13.78 0.22
C LYS A 29 36.87 -13.33 1.58
N LYS A 30 37.26 -12.06 1.71
CA LYS A 30 37.72 -11.46 2.98
C LYS A 30 36.56 -11.06 3.91
N ALA A 31 35.41 -10.68 3.36
CA ALA A 31 34.21 -10.31 4.10
C ALA A 31 33.56 -11.49 4.86
N ASN A 32 33.83 -12.74 4.46
CA ASN A 32 33.39 -13.92 5.21
C ASN A 32 34.02 -14.08 6.62
N ARG A 33 34.88 -13.15 7.06
CA ARG A 33 35.38 -13.07 8.45
C ARG A 33 35.06 -11.75 9.17
N LEU A 34 34.31 -10.83 8.57
CA LEU A 34 34.04 -9.51 9.17
C LEU A 34 32.54 -9.19 9.09
N LYS A 35 31.98 -8.81 10.25
CA LYS A 35 30.56 -8.52 10.48
C LYS A 35 29.98 -7.55 9.43
N LEU A 36 28.72 -7.82 9.06
CA LEU A 36 27.89 -7.26 7.97
C LEU A 36 27.81 -5.72 7.81
N SER A 37 28.49 -4.91 8.61
CA SER A 37 28.36 -3.44 8.57
C SER A 37 29.33 -2.73 7.62
N SER A 38 30.35 -3.39 7.05
CA SER A 38 31.37 -2.73 6.21
C SER A 38 31.29 -3.00 4.70
N ILE A 39 30.28 -3.76 4.24
CA ILE A 39 30.08 -4.04 2.80
C ILE A 39 29.54 -2.81 2.05
N TYR A 40 28.75 -1.96 2.73
CA TYR A 40 28.15 -0.77 2.12
C TYR A 40 29.15 0.34 1.77
N THR A 41 30.30 0.40 2.44
CA THR A 41 31.33 1.42 2.15
C THR A 41 32.14 1.12 0.88
N VAL A 42 32.20 -0.13 0.43
CA VAL A 42 32.94 -0.52 -0.78
C VAL A 42 32.03 -0.49 -2.02
N ALA A 43 30.75 -0.84 -1.88
CA ALA A 43 29.77 -0.74 -2.96
C ALA A 43 29.45 0.71 -3.36
N GLY A 44 29.43 1.63 -2.39
CA GLY A 44 29.18 3.07 -2.65
C GLY A 44 30.26 3.75 -3.50
N ALA A 45 31.52 3.29 -3.43
CA ALA A 45 32.61 3.89 -4.21
C ALA A 45 32.56 3.54 -5.71
N ALA A 46 31.97 2.40 -6.08
CA ALA A 46 31.87 1.97 -7.47
C ALA A 46 30.75 2.70 -8.25
N ALA A 47 29.65 3.04 -7.59
CA ALA A 47 28.52 3.74 -8.23
C ALA A 47 28.84 5.21 -8.58
N ILE A 48 29.67 5.87 -7.78
CA ILE A 48 30.05 7.29 -8.00
C ILE A 48 30.92 7.47 -9.26
N VAL A 49 31.75 6.48 -9.60
CA VAL A 49 32.61 6.53 -10.79
C VAL A 49 31.80 6.39 -12.09
N ILE A 50 30.71 5.60 -12.08
CA ILE A 50 29.86 5.39 -13.25
C ILE A 50 28.98 6.62 -13.53
N ILE A 51 28.47 7.28 -12.49
CA ILE A 51 27.65 8.49 -12.63
C ILE A 51 28.48 9.70 -13.12
N GLY A 52 29.76 9.80 -12.71
CA GLY A 52 30.65 10.86 -13.18
C GLY A 52 30.96 10.82 -14.69
N ILE A 53 30.97 9.63 -15.30
CA ILE A 53 31.22 9.47 -16.74
C ILE A 53 30.01 9.89 -17.58
N ILE A 54 28.78 9.68 -17.07
CA ILE A 54 27.54 10.03 -17.77
C ILE A 54 27.32 11.56 -17.77
N PHE A 55 27.70 12.26 -16.69
CA PHE A 55 27.54 13.72 -16.59
C PHE A 55 28.51 14.52 -17.49
N MET A 56 29.63 13.94 -17.92
CA MET A 56 30.60 14.63 -18.79
C MET A 56 30.22 14.61 -20.29
N MET A 57 29.23 13.80 -20.69
CA MET A 57 28.76 13.71 -22.09
C MET A 57 27.55 14.57 -22.44
N VAL A 58 26.87 15.19 -21.47
CA VAL A 58 25.68 16.03 -21.72
C VAL A 58 26.04 17.50 -21.52
N SER A 59 26.61 18.11 -22.56
CA SER A 59 26.63 19.58 -22.66
C SER A 59 25.25 20.08 -23.12
N PRO A 60 24.64 21.07 -22.45
CA PRO A 60 23.39 21.66 -22.93
C PRO A 60 23.65 22.60 -24.11
N VAL A 61 22.98 22.32 -25.24
CA VAL A 61 22.83 23.26 -26.36
C VAL A 61 21.94 24.41 -25.92
N LYS A 62 22.42 25.65 -26.08
CA LYS A 62 21.63 26.88 -25.94
C LYS A 62 20.81 27.11 -27.21
N SER A 63 19.52 27.40 -27.05
CA SER A 63 18.84 28.41 -27.88
C SER A 63 17.64 29.01 -27.13
N ASN A 64 17.65 30.35 -27.13
CA ASN A 64 16.59 31.27 -26.70
C ASN A 64 15.45 31.30 -27.72
N GLU A 65 14.22 31.52 -27.27
CA GLU A 65 13.37 32.71 -27.52
C GLU A 65 11.93 32.40 -27.03
N SER A 66 11.41 33.14 -26.04
CA SER A 66 10.71 34.43 -26.14
C SER A 66 9.20 34.23 -26.30
N GLY A 67 8.44 34.36 -25.21
CA GLY A 67 7.47 35.47 -25.02
C GLY A 67 6.04 34.93 -25.16
N SER A 68 5.00 35.37 -24.46
CA SER A 68 4.72 36.64 -23.80
C SER A 68 3.53 36.49 -22.83
N ASN A 69 3.44 37.45 -21.91
CA ASN A 69 2.38 37.71 -20.93
C ASN A 69 1.07 38.24 -21.54
N GLN A 70 -0.02 38.07 -20.78
CA GLN A 70 -1.19 38.97 -20.51
C GLN A 70 -2.54 38.27 -20.71
N SER A 71 -3.36 38.08 -19.66
CA SER A 71 -4.16 39.00 -18.83
C SER A 71 -5.61 39.14 -19.31
N ILE A 72 -6.52 38.77 -18.41
CA ILE A 72 -7.81 39.41 -18.05
C ILE A 72 -8.78 39.78 -19.19
N TYR A 73 -10.00 39.23 -19.16
CA TYR A 73 -11.23 40.04 -19.15
C TYR A 73 -12.37 39.35 -18.39
N THR A 74 -13.00 40.15 -17.54
CA THR A 74 -14.18 39.91 -16.71
C THR A 74 -15.49 40.22 -17.44
N ALA A 75 -16.54 39.53 -16.99
CA ALA A 75 -17.93 39.98 -16.79
C ALA A 75 -18.90 40.24 -17.96
N LYS A 76 -20.04 39.52 -17.91
CA LYS A 76 -21.43 40.05 -17.95
C LYS A 76 -22.42 38.92 -17.55
N LYS A 77 -23.09 38.96 -16.38
CA LYS A 77 -24.41 39.60 -16.06
C LYS A 77 -25.55 38.94 -16.87
N SER A 78 -26.60 38.36 -16.30
CA SER A 78 -27.67 38.90 -15.42
C SER A 78 -28.52 37.72 -14.89
N ALA A 79 -28.81 37.58 -13.59
CA ALA A 79 -29.80 38.29 -12.75
C ALA A 79 -31.24 37.77 -12.87
N ALA A 80 -31.74 37.19 -11.77
CA ALA A 80 -33.02 37.43 -11.08
C ALA A 80 -33.16 36.32 -10.00
N GLU A 81 -32.92 36.55 -8.71
CA GLU A 81 -33.82 37.19 -7.71
C GLU A 81 -35.24 36.57 -7.72
N LYS A 82 -35.91 36.21 -6.62
CA LYS A 82 -35.75 36.45 -5.17
C LYS A 82 -36.94 35.74 -4.45
N SER A 83 -36.80 35.55 -3.13
CA SER A 83 -37.84 35.39 -2.08
C SER A 83 -37.77 34.05 -1.36
N GLU A 84 -36.96 33.87 -0.32
CA GLU A 84 -37.16 34.30 1.09
C GLU A 84 -38.45 33.81 1.77
N SER A 85 -38.22 32.96 2.79
CA SER A 85 -38.80 32.95 4.13
C SER A 85 -40.29 32.64 4.32
N ALA A 86 -40.58 31.55 5.05
CA ALA A 86 -41.18 31.68 6.39
C ALA A 86 -41.22 30.33 7.12
N ALA A 87 -40.73 30.36 8.36
CA ALA A 87 -40.89 29.34 9.37
C ALA A 87 -42.34 29.24 9.86
N LYS A 88 -42.81 28.05 10.26
CA LYS A 88 -43.36 27.83 11.61
C LYS A 88 -43.70 26.37 11.88
N ALA A 89 -43.18 25.91 13.01
CA ALA A 89 -43.68 24.77 13.77
C ALA A 89 -45.14 24.99 14.19
N SER A 90 -45.91 23.90 14.26
CA SER A 90 -47.06 23.80 15.17
C SER A 90 -47.23 22.36 15.59
N SER A 91 -47.11 22.14 16.90
CA SER A 91 -47.45 20.91 17.59
C SER A 91 -48.92 20.90 17.99
N LYS A 92 -49.46 19.68 18.11
CA LYS A 92 -50.46 19.23 19.10
C LYS A 92 -51.93 19.65 18.92
N ALA A 93 -52.76 18.66 18.57
CA ALA A 93 -54.03 18.40 19.26
C ALA A 93 -54.46 16.94 19.05
N ALA A 94 -54.92 16.32 20.13
CA ALA A 94 -55.23 14.90 20.25
C ALA A 94 -56.74 14.63 20.15
N SER A 95 -57.03 13.36 19.90
CA SER A 95 -58.22 12.58 20.30
C SER A 95 -59.43 12.43 19.36
N GLU A 96 -59.72 11.14 19.15
CA GLU A 96 -61.02 10.49 18.97
C GLU A 96 -61.72 10.51 17.60
N LYS A 97 -61.47 9.44 16.83
CA LYS A 97 -62.56 8.52 16.46
C LYS A 97 -62.05 7.10 16.18
N SER A 98 -62.40 6.17 17.05
CA SER A 98 -62.25 4.71 16.88
C SER A 98 -63.11 4.20 15.73
N ALA A 99 -62.53 3.37 14.85
CA ALA A 99 -62.96 1.99 14.55
C ALA A 99 -62.49 1.56 13.15
N SER A 100 -61.78 0.43 13.10
CA SER A 100 -61.26 -0.26 11.90
C SER A 100 -60.08 0.48 11.25
N ILE A 101 -58.83 0.01 11.28
CA ILE A 101 -58.32 -1.21 10.66
C ILE A 101 -57.18 -1.78 11.53
N LYS A 102 -57.45 -2.88 12.24
CA LYS A 102 -56.42 -3.78 12.79
C LYS A 102 -55.83 -4.57 11.62
N GLY A 103 -54.66 -4.17 11.13
CA GLY A 103 -53.99 -4.93 10.07
C GLY A 103 -52.68 -4.36 9.53
N SER A 104 -52.34 -3.10 9.83
CA SER A 104 -51.18 -2.43 9.20
C SER A 104 -50.07 -1.97 10.18
N SER A 105 -50.14 -2.34 11.47
CA SER A 105 -49.12 -1.95 12.47
C SER A 105 -48.18 -3.07 12.90
N GLU A 106 -48.50 -4.34 12.58
CA GLU A 106 -47.64 -5.48 12.92
C GLU A 106 -46.47 -5.62 11.92
N ALA A 107 -46.69 -5.27 10.64
CA ALA A 107 -45.66 -5.40 9.60
C ALA A 107 -44.50 -4.39 9.78
N ALA A 108 -44.80 -3.12 10.07
CA ALA A 108 -43.79 -2.09 10.26
C ALA A 108 -42.98 -2.26 11.57
N SER A 109 -43.56 -2.89 12.60
CA SER A 109 -42.89 -3.10 13.88
C SER A 109 -42.06 -4.39 13.93
N ILE A 110 -42.40 -5.41 13.11
CA ILE A 110 -41.61 -6.64 13.00
C ILE A 110 -40.37 -6.43 12.12
N GLU A 111 -40.47 -5.64 11.04
CA GLU A 111 -39.36 -5.37 10.13
C GLU A 111 -38.30 -4.45 10.76
N SER A 112 -38.71 -3.52 11.64
CA SER A 112 -37.78 -2.74 12.47
C SER A 112 -37.07 -3.59 13.53
N ALA A 113 -37.71 -4.64 14.06
CA ALA A 113 -37.15 -5.49 15.10
C ALA A 113 -36.20 -6.56 14.54
N SER A 114 -36.48 -7.10 13.34
CA SER A 114 -35.58 -8.06 12.65
C SER A 114 -34.30 -7.38 12.16
N ALA A 115 -34.41 -6.20 11.54
CA ALA A 115 -33.25 -5.42 11.10
C ALA A 115 -32.34 -5.01 12.28
N SER A 116 -32.95 -4.62 13.41
CA SER A 116 -32.19 -4.30 14.63
C SER A 116 -31.52 -5.53 15.27
N SER A 117 -32.10 -6.73 15.12
CA SER A 117 -31.51 -7.98 15.63
C SER A 117 -30.35 -8.47 14.76
N GLU A 118 -30.45 -8.32 13.44
CA GLU A 118 -29.38 -8.69 12.50
C GLU A 118 -28.18 -7.75 12.56
N LEU A 119 -28.42 -6.44 12.69
CA LEU A 119 -27.35 -5.46 12.93
C LEU A 119 -26.61 -5.75 14.23
N ALA A 120 -27.33 -6.03 15.33
CA ALA A 120 -26.72 -6.38 16.62
C ALA A 120 -25.91 -7.69 16.56
N LYS A 121 -26.37 -8.70 15.81
CA LYS A 121 -25.60 -9.94 15.59
C LYS A 121 -24.36 -9.69 14.75
N SER A 122 -24.45 -8.86 13.71
CA SER A 122 -23.33 -8.50 12.85
C SER A 122 -22.26 -7.73 13.62
N GLU A 123 -22.64 -6.74 14.43
CA GLU A 123 -21.71 -6.00 15.29
C GLU A 123 -21.06 -6.89 16.34
N SER A 124 -21.82 -7.78 16.99
CA SER A 124 -21.26 -8.74 17.95
C SER A 124 -20.27 -9.71 17.30
N GLN A 125 -20.51 -10.14 16.06
CA GLN A 125 -19.57 -10.99 15.32
C GLN A 125 -18.31 -10.24 14.93
N LYS A 126 -18.42 -8.99 14.45
CA LYS A 126 -17.26 -8.13 14.15
C LYS A 126 -16.41 -7.88 15.40
N ALA A 127 -17.04 -7.59 16.54
CA ALA A 127 -16.33 -7.39 17.80
C ALA A 127 -15.61 -8.67 18.26
N SER A 128 -16.25 -9.84 18.14
CA SER A 128 -15.62 -11.13 18.46
C SER A 128 -14.42 -11.42 17.56
N GLN A 129 -14.56 -11.20 16.25
CA GLN A 129 -13.45 -11.37 15.30
C GLN A 129 -12.30 -10.41 15.58
N ALA A 130 -12.60 -9.16 15.95
CA ALA A 130 -11.55 -8.20 16.28
C ALA A 130 -10.75 -8.61 17.52
N GLN A 131 -11.43 -9.12 18.56
CA GLN A 131 -10.76 -9.64 19.75
C GLN A 131 -9.92 -10.89 19.43
N GLU A 132 -10.46 -11.80 18.63
CA GLU A 132 -9.73 -12.99 18.17
C GLU A 132 -8.49 -12.60 17.35
N ALA A 133 -8.63 -11.63 16.44
CA ALA A 133 -7.53 -11.11 15.64
C ALA A 133 -6.42 -10.50 16.50
N GLN A 134 -6.80 -9.75 17.55
CA GLN A 134 -5.87 -9.21 18.53
C GLN A 134 -5.09 -10.33 19.24
N ILE A 135 -5.79 -11.35 19.75
CA ILE A 135 -5.18 -12.49 20.45
C ILE A 135 -4.26 -13.27 19.51
N ASN A 136 -4.71 -13.53 18.28
CA ASN A 136 -3.94 -14.27 17.29
C ASN A 136 -2.69 -13.49 16.87
N SER A 137 -2.77 -12.17 16.67
CA SER A 137 -1.61 -11.32 16.35
C SER A 137 -0.50 -11.36 17.40
N GLN A 138 -0.85 -11.61 18.67
CA GLN A 138 0.12 -11.72 19.77
C GLN A 138 0.71 -13.13 19.90
N ASN A 139 -0.03 -14.17 19.50
CA ASN A 139 0.34 -15.57 19.73
C ASN A 139 0.86 -16.30 18.49
N ILE A 140 0.53 -15.83 17.30
CA ILE A 140 0.97 -16.42 16.03
C ILE A 140 2.03 -15.51 15.43
N SER A 141 3.28 -15.96 15.49
CA SER A 141 4.42 -15.24 14.92
C SER A 141 4.50 -15.39 13.41
N TYR A 142 5.16 -14.44 12.74
CA TYR A 142 5.48 -14.55 11.32
C TYR A 142 6.20 -15.88 10.98
N GLY A 143 7.13 -16.31 11.83
CA GLY A 143 7.83 -17.59 11.67
C GLY A 143 6.93 -18.83 11.65
N MET A 144 5.73 -18.76 12.26
CA MET A 144 4.71 -19.81 12.14
C MET A 144 3.96 -19.69 10.82
N LEU A 145 3.60 -18.46 10.42
CA LEU A 145 2.86 -18.18 9.18
C LEU A 145 3.67 -18.53 7.93
N ILE A 146 4.97 -18.28 7.91
CA ILE A 146 5.83 -18.52 6.74
C ILE A 146 6.16 -20.01 6.56
N LYS A 147 6.10 -20.82 7.62
CA LYS A 147 6.45 -22.25 7.60
C LYS A 147 5.29 -23.16 7.21
N SER A 148 4.06 -22.83 7.58
CA SER A 148 2.88 -23.64 7.28
C SER A 148 1.60 -22.81 7.16
N ASP A 149 0.59 -23.38 6.50
CA ASP A 149 -0.72 -22.76 6.33
C ASP A 149 -1.72 -23.16 7.45
N ASP A 150 -1.23 -23.71 8.58
CA ASP A 150 -2.08 -24.27 9.65
C ASP A 150 -2.97 -23.22 10.34
N ASN A 151 -2.62 -21.94 10.18
CA ASN A 151 -3.35 -20.81 10.75
C ASN A 151 -4.33 -20.17 9.76
N LYS A 152 -4.46 -20.71 8.54
CA LYS A 152 -5.43 -20.25 7.55
C LYS A 152 -6.85 -20.27 8.13
N GLY A 153 -7.61 -19.21 7.88
CA GLY A 153 -8.99 -19.04 8.34
C GLY A 153 -9.12 -18.38 9.71
N LYS A 154 -8.00 -18.13 10.41
CA LYS A 154 -8.00 -17.39 11.67
C LYS A 154 -8.01 -15.89 11.40
N ALA A 155 -8.78 -15.15 12.19
CA ALA A 155 -8.72 -13.69 12.19
C ALA A 155 -7.34 -13.23 12.69
N TYR A 156 -6.77 -12.19 12.09
CA TYR A 156 -5.42 -11.72 12.37
C TYR A 156 -5.27 -10.22 12.09
N ILE A 157 -4.29 -9.58 12.74
CA ILE A 157 -3.93 -8.18 12.52
C ILE A 157 -2.47 -8.13 12.11
N VAL A 158 -2.19 -7.45 11.00
CA VAL A 158 -0.83 -7.07 10.59
C VAL A 158 -0.69 -5.56 10.69
N SER A 159 0.48 -5.10 11.12
CA SER A 159 0.86 -3.69 11.03
C SER A 159 2.27 -3.61 10.50
N GLY A 160 2.55 -2.62 9.65
CA GLY A 160 3.83 -2.53 8.97
C GLY A 160 3.86 -1.45 7.90
N SER A 161 4.99 -1.38 7.20
CA SER A 161 5.19 -0.45 6.08
C SER A 161 4.88 -1.13 4.75
N VAL A 162 4.12 -0.46 3.89
CA VAL A 162 3.81 -0.95 2.55
C VAL A 162 5.04 -0.77 1.65
N LEU A 163 5.54 -1.86 1.11
CA LEU A 163 6.65 -1.87 0.14
C LEU A 163 6.17 -1.80 -1.30
N GLN A 164 4.97 -2.33 -1.56
CA GLN A 164 4.37 -2.34 -2.89
C GLN A 164 2.86 -2.23 -2.74
N ALA A 165 2.23 -1.46 -3.61
CA ALA A 165 0.78 -1.36 -3.71
C ALA A 165 0.37 -1.56 -5.18
N GLN A 166 -0.53 -2.50 -5.42
CA GLN A 166 -1.04 -2.82 -6.75
C GLN A 166 -2.56 -2.90 -6.70
N SER A 167 -3.24 -2.29 -7.66
CA SER A 167 -4.69 -2.41 -7.80
C SER A 167 -5.01 -3.30 -8.99
N ASP A 168 -5.84 -4.32 -8.77
CA ASP A 168 -6.37 -5.16 -9.85
C ASP A 168 -7.85 -5.49 -9.60
N SER A 169 -8.67 -5.32 -10.64
CA SER A 169 -10.05 -5.83 -10.68
C SER A 169 -10.93 -5.47 -9.46
N GLY A 170 -10.72 -4.30 -8.86
CA GLY A 170 -11.47 -3.82 -7.69
C GLY A 170 -10.92 -4.26 -6.34
N MET A 171 -9.78 -4.95 -6.32
CA MET A 171 -9.01 -5.29 -5.13
C MET A 171 -7.70 -4.50 -5.11
N GLU A 172 -7.16 -4.31 -3.91
CA GLU A 172 -5.81 -3.81 -3.69
C GLU A 172 -4.94 -4.84 -3.00
N MET A 173 -3.78 -5.10 -3.60
CA MET A 173 -2.74 -6.00 -3.10
C MET A 173 -1.61 -5.15 -2.56
N LEU A 174 -1.34 -5.27 -1.25
CA LEU A 174 -0.30 -4.54 -0.56
C LEU A 174 0.74 -5.54 -0.05
N LEU A 175 2.00 -5.36 -0.44
CA LEU A 175 3.11 -6.10 0.19
C LEU A 175 3.57 -5.30 1.41
N VAL A 176 3.41 -5.85 2.60
CA VAL A 176 3.66 -5.15 3.88
C VAL A 176 4.85 -5.78 4.59
N ASP A 177 5.86 -5.00 4.96
CA ASP A 177 6.90 -5.42 5.91
C ASP A 177 6.42 -5.19 7.34
N ALA A 178 6.10 -6.30 8.03
CA ALA A 178 5.51 -6.27 9.37
C ALA A 178 6.52 -5.89 10.47
N THR A 179 7.83 -6.07 10.25
CA THR A 179 8.85 -5.85 11.29
C THR A 179 10.00 -4.94 10.86
N GLY A 180 10.05 -4.53 9.59
CA GLY A 180 11.15 -3.77 9.01
C GLY A 180 12.41 -4.62 8.74
N ASN A 181 12.29 -5.94 8.82
CA ASN A 181 13.42 -6.88 8.69
C ASN A 181 13.16 -7.99 7.66
N GLY A 182 12.21 -7.79 6.74
CA GLY A 182 11.91 -8.78 5.71
C GLY A 182 10.76 -9.74 6.04
N ASP A 183 9.96 -9.44 7.07
CA ASP A 183 8.79 -10.24 7.43
C ASP A 183 7.58 -9.78 6.60
N TYR A 184 7.56 -10.21 5.34
CA TYR A 184 6.59 -9.73 4.36
C TYR A 184 5.26 -10.48 4.44
N VAL A 185 4.16 -9.73 4.46
CA VAL A 185 2.80 -10.26 4.37
C VAL A 185 2.12 -9.63 3.18
N GLU A 186 1.47 -10.43 2.35
CA GLU A 186 0.60 -9.93 1.29
C GLU A 186 -0.79 -9.66 1.86
N VAL A 187 -1.23 -8.41 1.83
CA VAL A 187 -2.56 -8.00 2.28
C VAL A 187 -3.43 -7.76 1.05
N ILE A 188 -4.46 -8.58 0.90
CA ILE A 188 -5.41 -8.50 -0.21
C ILE A 188 -6.70 -7.87 0.31
N VAL A 189 -6.95 -6.65 -0.13
CA VAL A 189 -8.08 -5.83 0.30
C VAL A 189 -9.15 -5.86 -0.77
N ASN A 190 -10.37 -6.24 -0.38
CA ASN A 190 -11.54 -6.08 -1.22
C ASN A 190 -12.02 -4.63 -1.17
N GLY A 191 -11.90 -3.93 -2.29
CA GLY A 191 -12.13 -2.49 -2.40
C GLY A 191 -10.83 -1.71 -2.60
N LYS A 192 -10.95 -0.38 -2.51
CA LYS A 192 -9.83 0.55 -2.70
C LYS A 192 -9.40 1.13 -1.37
N THR A 193 -8.10 1.26 -1.16
CA THR A 193 -7.51 1.94 -0.02
C THR A 193 -6.67 3.13 -0.53
N ASN A 194 -6.36 4.06 0.35
CA ASN A 194 -5.43 5.16 0.07
C ASN A 194 -3.98 4.79 0.43
N ALA A 195 -3.73 3.55 0.83
CA ALA A 195 -2.40 3.03 1.10
C ALA A 195 -1.58 3.00 -0.19
N VAL A 196 -0.41 3.62 -0.13
CA VAL A 196 0.60 3.63 -1.20
C VAL A 196 1.93 3.11 -0.65
N GLU A 197 2.92 2.94 -1.51
CA GLU A 197 4.29 2.65 -1.08
C GLU A 197 4.75 3.63 0.01
N ASP A 198 5.53 3.14 0.98
CA ASP A 198 5.98 3.81 2.21
C ASP A 198 4.88 4.16 3.23
N SER A 199 3.61 3.86 2.95
CA SER A 199 2.54 4.05 3.94
C SER A 199 2.70 3.09 5.12
N THR A 200 2.50 3.56 6.34
CA THR A 200 2.34 2.67 7.50
C THR A 200 0.87 2.32 7.65
N ILE A 201 0.57 1.02 7.71
CA ILE A 201 -0.82 0.55 7.84
C ILE A 201 -1.00 -0.38 9.03
N THR A 202 -2.25 -0.48 9.47
CA THR A 202 -2.77 -1.58 10.27
C THR A 202 -3.95 -2.19 9.52
N ALA A 203 -3.90 -3.49 9.23
CA ALA A 203 -4.95 -4.22 8.52
C ALA A 203 -5.44 -5.39 9.36
N GLN A 204 -6.77 -5.51 9.48
CA GLN A 204 -7.45 -6.63 10.12
C GLN A 204 -8.15 -7.48 9.08
N GLY A 205 -7.91 -8.79 9.12
CA GLY A 205 -8.47 -9.70 8.14
C GLY A 205 -8.39 -11.15 8.58
N VAL A 206 -8.51 -12.06 7.60
CA VAL A 206 -8.46 -13.51 7.80
C VAL A 206 -7.24 -14.07 7.08
N LEU A 207 -6.46 -14.91 7.78
CA LEU A 207 -5.26 -15.52 7.21
C LEU A 207 -5.62 -16.44 6.04
N GLY A 208 -4.93 -16.23 4.92
CA GLY A 208 -4.96 -17.07 3.74
C GLY A 208 -4.00 -18.25 3.81
N LYS A 209 -3.85 -18.94 2.68
CA LYS A 209 -2.64 -19.74 2.42
C LYS A 209 -1.49 -18.79 2.10
N ARG A 210 -0.26 -19.27 2.14
CA ARG A 210 0.85 -18.54 1.54
C ARG A 210 0.69 -18.46 0.02
N ASP A 211 1.04 -17.32 -0.55
CA ASP A 211 1.10 -17.10 -1.99
C ASP A 211 2.52 -16.72 -2.42
N THR A 212 2.80 -16.85 -3.72
CA THR A 212 4.12 -16.61 -4.30
C THR A 212 4.04 -15.52 -5.36
N TYR A 213 4.84 -14.48 -5.18
CA TYR A 213 4.95 -13.38 -6.12
C TYR A 213 6.34 -13.35 -6.77
N ASP A 214 6.40 -12.81 -7.99
CA ASP A 214 7.66 -12.54 -8.67
C ASP A 214 8.27 -11.22 -8.17
N THR A 215 9.53 -11.29 -7.75
CA THR A 215 10.26 -10.13 -7.25
C THR A 215 10.79 -9.27 -8.39
N GLN A 216 10.88 -7.95 -8.17
CA GLN A 216 11.42 -7.00 -9.17
C GLN A 216 12.90 -7.27 -9.53
N ALA A 217 13.65 -7.92 -8.63
CA ALA A 217 15.05 -8.29 -8.87
C ALA A 217 15.23 -9.58 -9.70
N GLY A 218 14.12 -10.24 -10.06
CA GLY A 218 14.13 -11.57 -10.68
C GLY A 218 14.13 -12.69 -9.65
N GLY A 219 13.28 -13.70 -9.87
CA GLY A 219 13.01 -14.78 -8.93
C GLY A 219 11.67 -14.58 -8.22
N SER A 220 11.29 -15.51 -7.35
CA SER A 220 10.02 -15.49 -6.64
C SER A 220 10.20 -15.56 -5.13
N ASN A 221 9.20 -15.07 -4.40
CA ASN A 221 9.16 -15.14 -2.94
C ASN A 221 7.77 -15.58 -2.48
N THR A 222 7.73 -16.47 -1.50
CA THR A 222 6.49 -17.00 -0.93
C THR A 222 6.24 -16.33 0.41
N VAL A 223 5.06 -15.75 0.60
CA VAL A 223 4.69 -14.97 1.79
C VAL A 223 3.30 -15.39 2.29
N PRO A 224 3.00 -15.26 3.59
CA PRO A 224 1.64 -15.41 4.09
C PRO A 224 0.73 -14.31 3.53
N THR A 225 -0.53 -14.67 3.35
CA THR A 225 -1.56 -13.74 2.84
C THR A 225 -2.58 -13.42 3.93
N LEU A 226 -3.11 -12.20 3.92
CA LEU A 226 -4.21 -11.73 4.75
C LEU A 226 -5.33 -11.15 3.87
N TYR A 227 -6.52 -11.75 3.92
CA TYR A 227 -7.68 -11.25 3.20
C TYR A 227 -8.47 -10.28 4.06
N VAL A 228 -8.74 -9.10 3.50
CA VAL A 228 -9.47 -8.02 4.17
C VAL A 228 -10.75 -7.75 3.39
N ASP A 229 -11.89 -8.11 3.97
CA ASP A 229 -13.20 -8.11 3.27
C ASP A 229 -13.73 -6.70 2.92
N ASP A 230 -13.20 -5.67 3.59
CA ASP A 230 -13.57 -4.26 3.38
C ASP A 230 -12.36 -3.36 3.67
N SER A 231 -12.07 -2.45 2.74
CA SER A 231 -11.10 -1.35 2.90
C SER A 231 -11.21 -0.57 4.22
N ALA A 232 -12.39 -0.48 4.84
CA ALA A 232 -12.57 0.17 6.14
C ALA A 232 -11.79 -0.51 7.28
N ASN A 233 -11.37 -1.77 7.11
CA ASN A 233 -10.53 -2.51 8.06
C ASN A 233 -9.03 -2.29 7.84
N VAL A 234 -8.66 -1.36 6.94
CA VAL A 234 -7.29 -0.88 6.74
C VAL A 234 -7.21 0.55 7.23
N THR A 235 -6.34 0.79 8.21
CA THR A 235 -6.03 2.14 8.69
C THR A 235 -4.66 2.55 8.17
N VAL A 236 -4.59 3.69 7.49
CA VAL A 236 -3.34 4.31 7.00
C VAL A 236 -2.95 5.45 7.94
N GLN A 237 -1.67 5.50 8.33
CA GLN A 237 -1.10 6.50 9.25
C GLN A 237 -0.35 7.60 8.53
#